data_AF-A0A972IHH6-F1
#
_entry.id   AF-A0A972IHH6-F1
#
_cell.length_a   1.000
_cell.length_b   1.000
_cell.length_c   1.000
_cell.angle_alpha   90.00
_cell.angle_beta   90.00
_cell.angle_gamma   90.00
#
_symmetry.space_group_name_H-M   'P 1'
#
loop_
_entity.id
_entity.type
_entity.pdbx_description
1 polymer ?
#
loop_
_entity_poly.entity_id
_entity_poly.type
_entity_poly.pdbx_seq_one_letter_code
_entity_poly.pdbx_strand_id
1 'polypeptide(L)'
;MSDPSQTAWEARLRGVLGCDGRDPERALKNLRYVVASVNEEALAVWDDLWDELRQSVTPGGIVLPEMAKGFVPPCGWPEFLEKFWLLKHYLDYVHRFCDASTAR
;
A
#
# COMPACT_ATOMS: atom_id res chain seq x y z
N MET A 1 -26.34 -0.90 8.63
CA MET A 1 -25.90 -2.18 9.22
C MET A 1 -24.43 -2.32 8.88
N SER A 2 -23.54 -2.25 9.86
CA SER A 2 -22.09 -2.39 9.61
C SER A 2 -21.77 -3.84 9.25
N ASP A 3 -20.89 -4.03 8.27
CA ASP A 3 -20.42 -5.35 7.84
C ASP A 3 -19.64 -6.01 8.99
N PRO A 4 -19.92 -7.27 9.36
CA PRO A 4 -19.17 -7.98 10.41
C PRO A 4 -17.66 -8.06 10.15
N SER A 5 -17.24 -8.08 8.88
CA SER A 5 -15.82 -8.01 8.52
C SER A 5 -15.21 -6.67 8.94
N GLN A 6 -16.00 -5.59 8.85
CA GLN A 6 -15.60 -4.23 9.18
C GLN A 6 -15.30 -4.08 10.68
N THR A 7 -16.17 -4.65 11.51
CA THR A 7 -16.00 -4.63 12.97
C THR A 7 -14.80 -5.45 13.46
N ALA A 8 -14.44 -6.54 12.77
CA ALA A 8 -13.32 -7.39 13.16
C ALA A 8 -11.97 -6.73 12.91
N TRP A 9 -11.79 -6.02 11.78
CA TRP A 9 -10.53 -5.32 11.51
C TRP A 9 -10.36 -4.06 12.38
N GLU A 10 -11.44 -3.31 12.64
CA GLU A 10 -11.40 -2.14 13.53
C GLU A 10 -10.97 -2.53 14.95
N ALA A 11 -11.45 -3.67 15.45
CA ALA A 11 -11.00 -4.22 16.74
C ALA A 11 -9.50 -4.55 16.72
N ARG A 12 -9.01 -5.17 15.64
CA ARG A 12 -7.58 -5.47 15.46
C ARG A 12 -6.73 -4.20 15.47
N LEU A 13 -7.14 -3.15 14.75
CA LEU A 13 -6.38 -1.91 14.68
C LEU A 13 -6.29 -1.19 16.03
N ARG A 14 -7.41 -1.10 16.76
CA ARG A 14 -7.41 -0.52 18.11
C ARG A 14 -6.46 -1.27 19.05
N GLY A 15 -6.38 -2.59 18.92
CA GLY A 15 -5.42 -3.41 19.68
C GLY A 15 -3.96 -3.08 19.35
N VAL A 16 -3.63 -2.92 18.06
CA VAL A 16 -2.26 -2.57 17.62
C VAL A 16 -1.88 -1.14 18.02
N LEU A 17 -2.81 -0.21 17.89
CA LEU A 17 -2.59 1.19 18.28
C LEU A 17 -2.50 1.37 19.80
N GLY A 18 -3.00 0.43 20.61
CA GLY A 18 -3.04 0.61 22.06
C GLY A 18 -3.90 1.82 22.45
N CYS A 19 -5.00 2.05 21.73
CA CYS A 19 -5.91 3.17 21.93
C CYS A 19 -6.76 3.07 23.21
N ASP A 20 -6.34 2.30 24.23
CA ASP A 20 -7.04 2.18 25.52
C ASP A 20 -6.87 3.42 26.42
N GLY A 21 -6.39 4.54 25.85
CA GLY A 21 -6.35 5.86 26.48
C GLY A 21 -5.27 6.04 27.56
N ARG A 22 -4.47 5.00 27.84
CA ARG A 22 -3.50 5.00 28.94
C ARG A 22 -2.09 5.49 28.55
N ASP A 23 -1.73 5.45 27.27
CA ASP A 23 -0.39 5.84 26.82
C ASP A 23 -0.40 6.38 25.36
N PRO A 24 -0.67 7.68 25.16
CA PRO A 24 -0.73 8.27 23.82
C PRO A 24 0.63 8.28 23.10
N GLU A 25 1.74 8.33 23.84
CA GLU A 25 3.08 8.32 23.26
C GLU A 25 3.41 6.95 22.67
N ARG A 26 3.04 5.87 23.38
CA ARG A 26 3.15 4.51 22.85
C ARG A 26 2.26 4.29 21.64
N ALA A 27 1.02 4.80 21.66
CA ALA A 27 0.13 4.71 20.51
C ALA A 27 0.71 5.41 19.27
N LEU A 28 1.26 6.61 19.45
CA LEU A 28 1.92 7.36 18.40
C LEU A 28 3.19 6.67 17.88
N LYS A 29 3.99 6.08 18.78
CA LYS A 29 5.16 5.28 18.39
C LYS A 29 4.76 4.06 17.56
N ASN A 30 3.74 3.32 17.99
CA ASN A 30 3.21 2.16 17.26
C ASN A 30 2.67 2.59 15.89
N LEU A 31 1.92 3.70 15.83
CA LEU A 31 1.40 4.25 14.59
C LEU A 31 2.53 4.49 13.58
N ARG A 32 3.54 5.27 13.98
CA ARG A 32 4.68 5.61 13.12
C ARG A 32 5.45 4.38 12.65
N TYR A 33 5.68 3.42 13.56
CA TYR A 33 6.40 2.19 13.22
C TYR A 33 5.66 1.35 12.17
N VAL A 34 4.37 1.10 12.38
CA VAL A 34 3.55 0.30 11.46
C VAL A 34 3.40 1.00 10.12
N VAL A 35 3.12 2.31 10.12
CA VAL A 35 3.00 3.08 8.87
C VAL A 35 4.32 3.07 8.10
N ALA A 36 5.45 3.33 8.77
CA ALA A 36 6.76 3.29 8.11
C ALA A 36 7.04 1.92 7.47
N SER A 37 6.85 0.83 8.23
CA SER A 37 7.11 -0.52 7.73
C SER A 37 6.21 -0.90 6.56
N VAL A 38 4.91 -0.63 6.61
CA VAL A 38 4.00 -0.97 5.49
C VAL A 38 4.26 -0.07 4.28
N ASN A 39 4.66 1.18 4.50
CA ASN A 39 4.98 2.10 3.41
C ASN A 39 6.30 1.74 2.72
N GLU A 40 7.29 1.20 3.45
CA GLU A 40 8.51 0.63 2.87
C GLU A 40 8.18 -0.53 1.91
N GLU A 41 7.31 -1.45 2.33
CA GLU A 41 6.84 -2.56 1.46
C GLU A 41 6.05 -2.05 0.25
N ALA A 42 5.21 -1.01 0.43
CA ALA A 42 4.51 -0.37 -0.69
C ALA A 42 5.48 0.27 -1.69
N LEU A 43 6.54 0.94 -1.20
CA LEU A 43 7.56 1.54 -2.05
C LEU A 43 8.35 0.48 -2.82
N ALA A 44 8.71 -0.64 -2.18
CA ALA A 44 9.38 -1.75 -2.86
C ALA A 44 8.52 -2.33 -4.01
N VAL A 45 7.23 -2.58 -3.76
CA VAL A 45 6.31 -3.05 -4.83
C VAL A 45 6.13 -2.01 -5.94
N TRP A 46 6.10 -0.73 -5.58
CA TRP A 46 6.06 0.35 -6.56
C TRP A 46 7.32 0.40 -7.42
N ASP A 47 8.50 0.24 -6.83
CA ASP A 47 9.77 0.21 -7.55
C ASP A 47 9.82 -0.97 -8.53
N ASP A 48 9.38 -2.15 -8.11
CA ASP A 48 9.25 -3.32 -8.99
C ASP A 48 8.32 -3.04 -10.18
N LEU A 49 7.12 -2.49 -9.91
CA LEU A 49 6.17 -2.10 -10.96
C LEU A 49 6.76 -1.05 -11.92
N TRP A 50 7.50 -0.10 -11.38
CA TRP A 50 8.15 0.94 -12.16
C TRP A 50 9.25 0.37 -13.04
N ASP A 51 10.02 -0.62 -12.57
CA ASP A 51 11.02 -1.29 -13.39
C ASP A 51 10.41 -2.09 -14.55
N GLU A 52 9.24 -2.70 -14.37
CA GLU A 52 8.48 -3.32 -15.47
C GLU A 52 8.04 -2.29 -16.52
N LEU A 53 7.65 -1.08 -16.07
CA LEU A 53 7.19 0.01 -16.95
C LEU A 53 8.34 0.74 -17.64
N ARG A 54 9.46 0.96 -16.94
CA ARG A 54 10.61 1.73 -17.43
C ARG A 54 11.29 1.06 -18.60
N GLN A 55 11.26 -0.28 -18.69
CA GLN A 55 11.78 -1.00 -19.84
C GLN A 55 11.12 -0.58 -21.17
N SER A 56 9.93 0.01 -21.10
CA SER A 56 9.13 0.45 -22.23
C SER A 56 9.23 1.96 -22.54
N VAL A 57 9.98 2.71 -21.74
CA VAL A 57 10.15 4.16 -21.91
C VAL A 57 11.62 4.55 -21.83
N THR A 58 12.03 5.54 -22.61
CA THR A 58 13.37 6.13 -22.43
C THR A 58 13.46 6.85 -21.08
N PRO A 59 14.67 7.10 -20.53
CA PRO A 59 14.84 7.89 -19.31
C PRO A 59 14.21 9.29 -19.34
N GLY A 60 13.89 9.83 -20.53
CA GLY A 60 13.18 11.09 -20.71
C GLY A 60 11.65 10.97 -20.81
N GLY A 61 11.08 9.78 -20.56
CA GLY A 61 9.63 9.55 -20.62
C GLY A 61 9.07 9.39 -22.05
N ILE A 62 9.93 9.26 -23.06
CA ILE A 62 9.48 8.99 -24.44
C ILE A 62 9.13 7.51 -24.54
N VAL A 63 7.87 7.22 -24.90
CA VAL A 63 7.37 5.88 -25.23
C VAL A 63 8.01 5.42 -26.54
N LEU A 64 8.64 4.26 -26.51
CA LEU A 64 9.32 3.73 -27.69
C LEU A 64 8.33 3.34 -28.80
N PRO A 65 8.69 3.43 -30.09
CA PRO A 65 7.80 3.06 -31.20
C PRO A 65 7.24 1.64 -31.10
N GLU A 66 7.98 0.71 -30.50
CA GLU A 66 7.51 -0.67 -30.30
C GLU A 66 6.27 -0.74 -29.41
N MET A 67 6.13 0.20 -28.47
CA MET A 67 5.00 0.32 -27.55
C MET A 67 3.76 0.95 -28.16
N ALA A 68 3.85 1.50 -29.39
CA ALA A 68 2.68 1.94 -30.14
C ALA A 68 1.72 0.78 -30.46
N LYS A 69 2.18 -0.47 -30.35
CA LYS A 69 1.37 -1.70 -30.51
C LYS A 69 0.71 -2.17 -29.21
N GLY A 70 0.96 -1.49 -28.09
CA GLY A 70 0.46 -1.83 -26.76
C GLY A 70 1.58 -2.23 -25.79
N PHE A 71 1.31 -2.04 -24.49
CA PHE A 71 2.19 -2.49 -23.42
C PHE A 71 1.94 -3.96 -23.11
N VAL A 72 3.00 -4.73 -22.97
CA VAL A 72 2.98 -6.06 -22.38
C VAL A 72 4.07 -6.08 -21.31
N PRO A 73 3.71 -6.24 -20.02
CA PRO A 73 4.70 -6.26 -18.95
C PRO A 73 5.65 -7.45 -19.12
N PRO A 74 6.97 -7.28 -18.93
CA PRO A 74 7.95 -8.36 -19.00
C PRO A 74 7.62 -9.54 -18.07
N CYS A 75 7.14 -9.26 -16.85
CA CYS A 75 6.66 -10.28 -15.90
C CYS A 75 5.30 -10.92 -16.27
N GLY A 76 4.64 -10.47 -17.33
CA GLY A 76 3.31 -10.91 -17.73
C GLY A 76 2.17 -10.27 -16.91
N TRP A 77 0.97 -10.26 -17.50
CA TRP A 77 -0.21 -9.60 -16.91
C TRP A 77 -0.63 -10.12 -15.53
N PRO A 78 -0.64 -11.44 -15.26
CA PRO A 78 -1.06 -11.94 -13.96
C PRO A 78 -0.19 -11.42 -12.80
N GLU A 79 1.13 -11.53 -12.91
CA GLU A 79 2.07 -11.05 -11.89
C GLU A 79 2.02 -9.53 -11.75
N PHE A 80 1.94 -8.82 -12.87
CA PHE A 80 1.84 -7.36 -12.87
C PHE A 80 0.58 -6.88 -12.12
N LEU A 81 -0.57 -7.48 -12.39
CA LEU A 81 -1.82 -7.14 -11.71
C LEU A 81 -1.80 -7.54 -10.23
N GLU A 82 -1.15 -8.63 -9.88
CA GLU A 82 -0.94 -9.03 -8.48
C GLU A 82 -0.12 -7.99 -7.71
N LYS A 83 0.98 -7.50 -8.29
CA LYS A 83 1.78 -6.39 -7.71
C LYS A 83 0.92 -5.13 -7.52
N PHE A 84 0.08 -4.77 -8.49
CA PHE A 84 -0.87 -3.66 -8.34
C PHE A 84 -1.89 -3.87 -7.22
N TRP A 85 -2.44 -5.07 -7.10
CA TRP A 85 -3.36 -5.42 -6.02
C TRP A 85 -2.68 -5.36 -4.66
N LEU A 86 -1.44 -5.83 -4.56
CA LEU A 86 -0.65 -5.79 -3.34
C LEU A 86 -0.32 -4.34 -2.94
N LEU A 87 0.09 -3.51 -3.89
CA LEU A 87 0.32 -2.08 -3.65
C LEU A 87 -0.96 -1.40 -3.13
N LYS A 88 -2.10 -1.64 -3.79
CA LYS A 88 -3.40 -1.13 -3.32
C LYS A 88 -3.69 -1.60 -1.89
N HIS A 89 -3.41 -2.88 -1.58
CA HIS A 89 -3.65 -3.43 -0.25
C HIS A 89 -2.82 -2.71 0.82
N TYR A 90 -1.53 -2.45 0.58
CA TYR A 90 -0.68 -1.72 1.52
C TYR A 90 -1.14 -0.28 1.71
N LEU A 91 -1.50 0.43 0.63
CA LEU A 91 -1.98 1.80 0.71
C LEU A 91 -3.33 1.89 1.43
N ASP A 92 -4.27 0.99 1.14
CA ASP A 92 -5.55 0.90 1.85
C ASP A 92 -5.34 0.63 3.34
N TYR A 93 -4.38 -0.25 3.68
CA TYR A 93 -4.06 -0.56 5.07
C TYR A 93 -3.52 0.67 5.80
N VAL A 94 -2.54 1.37 5.23
CA VAL A 94 -1.98 2.61 5.81
C VAL A 94 -3.07 3.66 5.99
N HIS A 95 -3.90 3.89 4.98
CA HIS A 95 -4.98 4.87 5.04
C HIS A 95 -5.95 4.57 6.18
N ARG A 96 -6.46 3.33 6.25
CA ARG A 96 -7.38 2.88 7.31
C ARG A 96 -6.77 2.93 8.69
N PHE A 97 -5.47 2.63 8.79
CA PHE A 97 -4.74 2.66 10.05
C PHE A 97 -4.56 4.09 10.58
N CYS A 98 -4.26 5.03 9.68
CA CYS A 98 -4.26 6.45 10.00
C CYS A 98 -5.66 6.94 10.41
N ASP A 99 -6.71 6.60 9.66
CA ASP A 99 -8.08 7.00 9.99
C ASP A 99 -8.49 6.50 11.39
N ALA A 100 -8.20 5.23 11.70
CA ALA A 100 -8.47 4.66 13.02
C ALA A 100 -7.73 5.37 14.16
N SER A 101 -6.55 5.95 13.89
CA SER A 101 -5.81 6.75 14.88
C SER A 101 -6.43 8.13 15.14
N THR A 102 -7.25 8.63 14.22
CA THR A 102 -7.92 9.94 14.33
C THR A 102 -9.35 9.85 14.84
N ALA A 103 -9.97 8.67 14.79
CA ALA A 103 -11.31 8.42 15.28
C ALA A 103 -11.35 8.58 16.82
N ARG A 104 -11.93 9.69 17.27
CA ARG A 104 -12.17 10.00 18.69
C ARG A 104 -13.38 9.22 19.24
#